data_AF-B9LXG4-F1
#
_entry.id   AF-B9LXG4-F1
#
_cell.length_a   1.000
_cell.length_b   1.000
_cell.length_c   1.000
_cell.angle_alpha   90.00
_cell.angle_beta   90.00
_cell.angle_gamma   90.00
#
_symmetry.space_group_name_H-M   'P 1'
#
loop_
_entity.id
_entity.type
_entity.pdbx_description
1 polymer ?
#
loop_
_entity_poly.entity_id
_entity_poly.type
_entity_poly.pdbx_seq_one_letter_code
_entity_poly.pdbx_strand_id
1 'polypeptide(L)'
;MPTESHPPLPNWIQNAYLPLERYLCKQSTHDSFTHHQATELIVEANPDFSDADIDHAIDYLLKRGWLYKVDDQLFITELQCEQPTESNK
;
A
#
# COMPACT_ATOMS: atom_id res chain seq x y z
N MET A 1 -7.76 -5.52 21.05
CA MET A 1 -7.82 -4.08 20.73
C MET A 1 -8.80 -3.96 19.58
N PRO A 2 -9.75 -3.00 19.59
CA PRO A 2 -10.52 -2.73 18.38
C PRO A 2 -9.49 -2.26 17.34
N THR A 3 -9.35 -3.01 16.25
CA THR A 3 -8.65 -2.53 15.06
C THR A 3 -9.38 -1.26 14.65
N GLU A 4 -8.73 -0.11 14.75
CA GLU A 4 -9.28 1.13 14.19
C GLU A 4 -9.36 0.88 12.69
N SER A 5 -10.51 0.40 12.23
CA SER A 5 -10.74 0.12 10.83
C SER A 5 -10.54 1.43 10.09
N HIS A 6 -9.41 1.52 9.38
CA HIS A 6 -9.05 2.70 8.62
C HIS A 6 -10.26 3.17 7.78
N PRO A 7 -10.46 4.48 7.64
CA PRO A 7 -11.58 5.00 6.87
C PRO A 7 -11.53 4.39 5.45
N PRO A 8 -12.67 3.97 4.88
CA PRO A 8 -12.69 3.30 3.59
C PRO A 8 -12.01 4.17 2.52
N LEU A 9 -11.15 3.52 1.73
CA LEU A 9 -10.44 4.20 0.65
C LEU A 9 -11.39 4.48 -0.52
N PRO A 10 -11.31 5.67 -1.14
CA PRO A 10 -11.87 5.86 -2.48
C PRO A 10 -11.28 4.81 -3.44
N ASN A 11 -12.09 4.26 -4.35
CA ASN A 11 -11.66 3.19 -5.25
C ASN A 11 -10.33 3.48 -5.98
N TRP A 12 -10.15 4.72 -6.44
CA TRP A 12 -8.94 5.11 -7.15
C TRP A 12 -7.69 5.14 -6.24
N ILE A 13 -7.83 5.54 -4.96
CA ILE A 13 -6.76 5.43 -3.96
C ILE A 13 -6.49 3.95 -3.65
N GLN A 14 -7.54 3.14 -3.54
CA GLN A 14 -7.41 1.71 -3.30
C GLN A 14 -6.60 1.04 -4.42
N ASN A 15 -6.81 1.46 -5.68
CA ASN A 15 -6.04 0.97 -6.82
C ASN A 15 -4.54 1.31 -6.74
N ALA A 16 -4.16 2.43 -6.10
CA ALA A 16 -2.77 2.74 -5.80
C ALA A 16 -2.23 1.96 -4.58
N TYR A 17 -3.06 1.67 -3.59
CA TYR A 17 -2.67 0.97 -2.38
C TYR A 17 -2.42 -0.54 -2.60
N LEU A 18 -3.33 -1.22 -3.31
CA LEU A 18 -3.28 -2.68 -3.49
C LEU A 18 -1.98 -3.22 -4.11
N PRO A 19 -1.34 -2.56 -5.10
CA PRO A 19 -0.04 -2.97 -5.62
C PRO A 19 1.06 -2.96 -4.56
N LEU A 20 1.07 -1.96 -3.69
CA LEU A 20 2.05 -1.82 -2.60
C LEU A 20 1.91 -2.96 -1.59
N GLU A 21 0.68 -3.22 -1.15
CA GLU A 21 0.36 -4.33 -0.24
C GLU A 21 0.74 -5.67 -0.85
N ARG A 22 0.34 -5.92 -2.10
CA ARG A 22 0.67 -7.16 -2.81
C ARG A 22 2.17 -7.35 -2.98
N TYR A 23 2.91 -6.28 -3.23
CA TYR A 23 4.37 -6.34 -3.37
C TYR A 23 5.02 -6.79 -2.06
N LEU A 24 4.69 -6.16 -0.94
CA LEU A 24 5.22 -6.53 0.38
C LEU A 24 4.79 -7.94 0.78
N CYS A 25 3.56 -8.36 0.48
CA CYS A 25 3.13 -9.73 0.76
C CYS A 25 3.86 -10.81 -0.02
N LYS A 26 4.41 -10.48 -1.20
CA LYS A 26 5.25 -11.40 -1.98
C LYS A 26 6.72 -11.37 -1.56
N GLN A 27 7.18 -10.27 -1.00
CA GLN A 27 8.55 -10.06 -0.55
C GLN A 27 8.70 -10.46 0.92
N SER A 28 9.27 -11.63 1.18
CA SER A 28 9.53 -12.09 2.55
C SER A 28 10.66 -11.34 3.27
N THR A 29 11.44 -10.53 2.55
CA THR A 29 12.63 -9.83 3.08
C THR A 29 12.49 -8.31 3.15
N HIS A 30 11.42 -7.74 2.58
CA HIS A 30 11.18 -6.30 2.60
C HIS A 30 9.84 -6.02 3.28
N ASP A 31 9.87 -5.15 4.27
CA ASP A 31 8.70 -4.65 5.02
C ASP A 31 8.32 -3.21 4.64
N SER A 32 9.11 -2.61 3.75
CA SER A 32 9.04 -1.20 3.39
C SER A 32 9.51 -0.96 1.96
N PHE A 33 9.23 0.25 1.46
CA PHE A 33 9.67 0.72 0.16
C PHE A 33 10.04 2.20 0.23
N THR A 34 10.99 2.61 -0.60
CA THR A 34 11.25 4.04 -0.85
C THR A 34 10.06 4.69 -1.55
N HIS A 35 9.96 6.02 -1.47
CA HIS A 35 8.96 6.75 -2.25
C HIS A 35 9.05 6.44 -3.75
N HIS A 36 10.27 6.33 -4.28
CA HIS A 36 10.49 6.01 -5.69
C HIS A 36 9.95 4.61 -6.05
N GLN A 37 10.25 3.60 -5.24
CA GLN A 37 9.71 2.25 -5.43
C GLN A 37 8.18 2.23 -5.32
N ALA A 38 7.60 2.99 -4.39
CA ALA A 38 6.14 3.12 -4.29
C ALA A 38 5.54 3.67 -5.59
N THR A 39 6.13 4.75 -6.12
CA THR A 39 5.73 5.35 -7.39
C THR A 39 5.82 4.34 -8.53
N GLU A 40 6.95 3.63 -8.68
CA GLU A 40 7.12 2.62 -9.73
C GLU A 40 6.07 1.50 -9.67
N LEU A 41 5.79 0.99 -8.47
CA LEU A 41 4.78 -0.06 -8.26
C LEU A 41 3.36 0.43 -8.61
N ILE A 42 3.04 1.69 -8.29
CA ILE A 42 1.74 2.28 -8.63
C ILE A 42 1.63 2.48 -10.15
N VAL A 43 2.68 3.00 -10.80
CA VAL A 43 2.74 3.19 -12.26
C VAL A 43 2.55 1.87 -13.00
N GLU A 44 3.25 0.81 -12.58
CA GLU A 44 3.17 -0.51 -13.23
C GLU A 44 1.74 -1.08 -13.16
N ALA A 45 1.06 -0.89 -12.04
CA ALA A 45 -0.30 -1.40 -11.85
C ALA A 45 -1.40 -0.49 -12.40
N ASN A 46 -1.14 0.81 -12.54
CA ASN A 46 -2.11 1.84 -12.93
C ASN A 46 -1.50 2.76 -14.00
N PRO A 47 -1.36 2.29 -15.26
CA PRO A 47 -0.71 3.06 -16.33
C PRO A 47 -1.46 4.34 -16.71
N ASP A 48 -2.72 4.47 -16.32
CA ASP A 48 -3.55 5.67 -16.56
C ASP A 48 -3.33 6.77 -15.51
N PHE A 49 -2.58 6.51 -14.44
CA PHE A 49 -2.31 7.51 -13.41
C PHE A 49 -1.21 8.47 -13.86
N SER A 50 -1.43 9.77 -13.65
CA SER A 50 -0.37 10.76 -13.80
C SER A 50 0.52 10.79 -12.56
N ASP A 51 1.72 11.36 -12.67
CA ASP A 51 2.63 11.58 -11.53
C ASP A 51 1.92 12.33 -10.39
N ALA A 52 1.07 13.31 -10.73
CA ALA A 52 0.30 14.07 -9.73
C ALA A 52 -0.76 13.22 -9.01
N ASP A 53 -1.38 12.26 -9.71
CA ASP A 53 -2.34 11.33 -9.11
C ASP A 53 -1.65 10.38 -8.13
N ILE A 54 -0.44 9.92 -8.50
CA ILE A 54 0.37 9.02 -7.68
C ILE A 54 0.85 9.73 -6.42
N ASP A 55 1.42 10.93 -6.58
CA ASP A 55 1.85 11.75 -5.45
C ASP A 55 0.67 12.04 -4.53
N HIS A 56 -0.49 12.41 -5.09
CA HIS A 56 -1.69 12.64 -4.31
C HIS A 56 -2.16 11.38 -3.56
N ALA A 57 -2.09 10.21 -4.20
CA ALA A 57 -2.47 8.95 -3.58
C ALA A 57 -1.56 8.60 -2.39
N ILE A 58 -0.24 8.70 -2.57
CA ILE A 58 0.74 8.45 -1.48
C ILE A 58 0.51 9.43 -0.32
N ASP A 59 0.33 10.71 -0.62
CA ASP A 59 0.03 11.74 0.37
C ASP A 59 -1.26 11.46 1.14
N TYR A 60 -2.31 11.02 0.42
CA TYR A 60 -3.59 10.67 1.02
C TYR A 60 -3.45 9.49 1.97
N LEU A 61 -2.74 8.43 1.54
CA LEU A 61 -2.50 7.24 2.33
C LEU A 61 -1.71 7.56 3.61
N LEU A 62 -0.68 8.41 3.52
CA LEU A 62 0.06 8.90 4.68
C LEU A 62 -0.82 9.71 5.64
N LYS A 63 -1.58 10.69 5.13
CA LYS A 63 -2.45 11.55 5.95
C LYS A 63 -3.57 10.79 6.64
N ARG A 64 -4.02 9.68 6.06
CA ARG A 64 -5.08 8.83 6.60
C ARG A 64 -4.56 7.65 7.43
N GLY A 65 -3.24 7.53 7.57
CA GLY A 65 -2.61 6.50 8.39
C GLY A 65 -2.61 5.11 7.76
N TRP A 66 -2.86 4.97 6.46
CA TRP A 66 -2.69 3.70 5.73
C TRP A 66 -1.22 3.40 5.46
N LEU A 67 -0.43 4.45 5.29
CA LEU A 67 1.02 4.40 5.26
C LEU A 67 1.58 5.24 6.41
N TYR A 68 2.78 4.89 6.84
CA TYR A 68 3.60 5.76 7.68
C TYR A 68 5.02 5.83 7.12
N LYS A 69 5.71 6.95 7.38
CA LYS A 69 7.07 7.21 6.91
C LYS A 69 8.04 7.18 8.11
N VAL A 70 9.11 6.39 8.00
CA VAL A 70 10.25 6.40 8.93
C VAL A 70 11.50 6.66 8.10
N ASP A 71 12.24 7.70 8.45
CA ASP A 71 13.34 8.24 7.65
C ASP A 71 12.89 8.52 6.21
N ASP A 72 13.34 7.75 5.21
CA ASP A 72 12.94 7.84 3.81
C ASP A 72 12.23 6.58 3.27
N GLN A 73 11.76 5.74 4.18
CA GLN A 73 11.03 4.52 3.89
C GLN A 73 9.56 4.66 4.25
N LEU A 74 8.70 4.09 3.41
CA LEU A 74 7.27 4.00 3.59
C LEU A 74 6.91 2.57 4.02
N PHE A 75 6.03 2.48 4.99
CA PHE A 75 5.54 1.23 5.58
C PHE A 75 4.02 1.21 5.53
N ILE A 76 3.46 0.02 5.33
CA ILE A 76 2.01 -0.21 5.44
C ILE A 76 1.66 -0.39 6.92
N THR A 77 0.65 0.35 7.40
CA THR A 77 0.26 0.35 8.82
C THR A 77 -0.31 -1.00 9.26
N GLU A 78 -1.20 -1.58 8.45
CA GLU A 78 -1.81 -2.89 8.70
C GLU A 78 -1.67 -3.76 7.45
N LEU A 79 -0.51 -4.41 7.29
CA LEU A 79 -0.25 -5.26 6.13
C LEU A 79 -1.11 -6.53 6.20
N GLN A 80 -2.09 -6.64 5.28
CA GLN A 80 -2.98 -7.79 5.20
C GLN A 80 -2.56 -8.74 4.08
N CYS A 81 -1.57 -9.58 4.38
CA CYS A 81 -1.25 -10.71 3.51
C CYS A 81 -2.26 -11.81 3.78
N GLU A 82 -3.24 -11.99 2.89
CA GLU A 82 -4.10 -13.17 2.93
C GLU A 82 -3.21 -14.41 3.06
N GLN A 83 -3.24 -15.02 4.24
CA GLN A 83 -2.67 -16.35 4.43
C GLN A 83 -3.45 -17.27 3.49
N PRO A 84 -2.79 -18.13 2.69
CA PRO A 84 -3.52 -19.15 1.96
C PRO A 84 -4.33 -19.91 3.00
N THR A 85 -5.65 -19.83 2.91
CA THR A 85 -6.53 -20.62 3.75
C THR A 85 -6.16 -22.08 3.51
N GLU A 86 -5.42 -22.69 4.44
CA GLU A 86 -5.33 -24.15 4.55
C GLU A 86 -6.74 -24.64 4.85
N SER A 87 -7.52 -24.79 3.78
CA SER A 87 -8.80 -25.48 3.80
C SER A 87 -8.47 -26.95 3.92
N ASN A 88 -8.25 -27.39 5.16
CA ASN A 88 -8.20 -28.79 5.54
C ASN A 88 -9.40 -29.53 4.93
N LYS A 89 -9.13 -30.51 4.06
CA LYS A 89 -10.12 -31.50 3.62
C LYS A 89 -9.50 -32.89 3.65
#